data_AF-A0A117JJR8-F1
#
_entry.id   AF-A0A117JJR8-F1
#
_cell.length_a   1.000
_cell.length_b   1.000
_cell.length_c   1.000
_cell.angle_alpha   90.00
_cell.angle_beta   90.00
_cell.angle_gamma   90.00
#
_symmetry.space_group_name_H-M   'P 1'
#
loop_
_entity.id
_entity.type
_entity.pdbx_description
1 polymer ?
#
loop_
_entity_poly.entity_id
_entity_poly.type
_entity_poly.pdbx_seq_one_letter_code
_entity_poly.pdbx_strand_id
1 'polypeptide(L)'
;MTYRLTQYAHGGGCACKIPPGELEDVVRGLTGAAPRDPVGELLVGLDDGDDAAAVRIDVGFSDNGLALIATTDFFTPVVDDPYDWGRIAATNALSDVYAMGGRPVVAVNLLGWPREVLPFELVSEVLRGGLDVCGAAGCHLAGGHSVDDPEPKYGLAVTGVADPNRLLRNDAGKPGVPLSLTKPLGVGVLNSRHKNTGETFPEAIAVMTTLNADAARVAVDVGVECATDITGFGLLGHLHKLARASGVTAVIDSAAVPYIDGAREALAQGFVSGGTRRNLEWVAPHVDLTAVDEDESLLLADAQTSGGLLIAGEIPGAPVIGELVPRGEHTIVVR
;
A
#
# COMPACT_ATOMS: atom_id res chain seq x y z
N MET A 1 -5.11 -10.41 -31.71
CA MET A 1 -6.10 -10.43 -30.62
C MET A 1 -5.60 -9.50 -29.54
N THR A 2 -6.44 -8.62 -29.02
CA THR A 2 -6.09 -7.74 -27.89
C THR A 2 -6.38 -8.50 -26.61
N TYR A 3 -5.36 -8.81 -25.81
CA TYR A 3 -5.52 -9.48 -24.52
C TYR A 3 -5.98 -8.46 -23.48
N ARG A 4 -7.11 -8.71 -22.82
CA ARG A 4 -7.54 -7.92 -21.66
C ARG A 4 -7.03 -8.59 -20.39
N LEU A 5 -5.84 -8.21 -19.93
CA LEU A 5 -5.16 -8.87 -18.81
C LEU A 5 -6.02 -8.98 -17.55
N THR A 6 -6.87 -7.99 -17.29
CA THR A 6 -7.79 -7.99 -16.13
C THR A 6 -8.82 -9.12 -16.14
N GLN A 7 -9.10 -9.72 -17.30
CA GLN A 7 -10.02 -10.86 -17.44
C GLN A 7 -9.40 -12.20 -17.03
N TYR A 8 -8.08 -12.25 -16.88
CA TYR A 8 -7.35 -13.45 -16.44
C TYR A 8 -7.13 -13.49 -14.92
N ALA A 9 -7.71 -12.53 -14.20
CA ALA A 9 -7.58 -12.38 -12.76
C ALA A 9 -8.94 -12.61 -12.07
N HIS A 10 -9.01 -13.41 -11.01
CA HIS A 10 -10.28 -13.57 -10.27
C HIS A 10 -10.64 -12.28 -9.51
N GLY A 11 -9.68 -11.69 -8.78
CA GLY A 11 -9.74 -10.32 -8.22
C GLY A 11 -8.69 -9.43 -8.88
N GLY A 12 -8.90 -8.11 -8.95
CA GLY A 12 -7.91 -7.18 -9.52
C GLY A 12 -7.11 -6.46 -8.43
N GLY A 13 -5.78 -6.41 -8.55
CA GLY A 13 -4.93 -5.59 -7.68
C GLY A 13 -4.88 -6.06 -6.23
N CYS A 14 -4.63 -5.13 -5.30
CA CYS A 14 -4.56 -5.43 -3.87
C CYS A 14 -5.89 -5.94 -3.27
N ALA A 15 -7.00 -5.88 -4.02
CA ALA A 15 -8.28 -6.49 -3.62
C ALA A 15 -8.26 -8.04 -3.63
N CYS A 16 -7.18 -8.67 -4.13
CA CYS A 16 -6.96 -10.12 -4.06
C CYS A 16 -6.28 -10.58 -2.75
N LYS A 17 -5.95 -9.66 -1.82
CA LYS A 17 -5.36 -10.02 -0.52
C LYS A 17 -6.32 -10.88 0.31
N ILE A 18 -5.75 -11.80 1.10
CA ILE A 18 -6.49 -12.55 2.13
C ILE A 18 -7.10 -11.51 3.10
N PRO A 19 -8.37 -11.68 3.54
CA PRO A 19 -8.99 -10.74 4.46
C PRO A 19 -8.13 -10.50 5.72
N PRO A 20 -8.03 -9.25 6.21
CA PRO A 20 -7.10 -8.90 7.29
C PRO A 20 -7.34 -9.70 8.57
N GLY A 21 -8.61 -9.90 8.97
CA GLY A 21 -8.95 -10.71 10.14
C GLY A 21 -8.49 -12.18 10.03
N GLU A 22 -8.60 -12.79 8.86
CA GLU A 22 -8.15 -14.16 8.64
C GLU A 22 -6.62 -14.27 8.72
N LEU A 23 -5.90 -13.30 8.12
CA LEU A 23 -4.45 -13.28 8.17
C LEU A 23 -3.95 -13.08 9.62
N GLU A 24 -4.52 -12.11 10.35
CA GLU A 24 -4.21 -11.85 11.75
C GLU A 24 -4.38 -13.11 12.61
N ASP A 25 -5.45 -13.87 12.42
CA ASP A 25 -5.70 -15.10 13.16
C ASP A 25 -4.66 -16.20 12.85
N VAL A 26 -4.24 -16.33 11.59
CA VAL A 26 -3.24 -17.33 11.17
C VAL A 26 -1.85 -17.01 11.74
N VAL A 27 -1.46 -15.74 11.77
CA VAL A 27 -0.11 -15.35 12.21
C VAL A 27 0.01 -15.13 13.72
N ARG A 28 -1.11 -15.00 14.45
CA ARG A 28 -1.12 -14.70 15.90
C ARG A 28 -0.23 -15.61 16.74
N GLY A 29 -0.15 -16.89 16.38
CA GLY A 29 0.65 -17.89 17.09
C GLY A 29 2.14 -17.95 16.68
N LEU A 30 2.57 -17.14 15.73
CA LEU A 30 3.94 -17.14 15.18
C LEU A 30 4.83 -16.03 15.79
N THR A 31 4.31 -15.26 16.74
CA THR A 31 5.03 -14.18 17.43
C THR A 31 5.95 -14.71 18.53
N GLY A 32 7.05 -14.01 18.80
CA GLY A 32 7.93 -14.27 19.96
C GLY A 32 9.07 -15.28 19.77
N ALA A 33 9.22 -15.91 18.59
CA ALA A 33 10.37 -16.76 18.31
C ALA A 33 11.53 -15.95 17.69
N ALA A 34 12.41 -15.41 18.54
CA ALA A 34 13.64 -14.80 18.05
C ALA A 34 14.57 -15.87 17.42
N PRO A 35 15.25 -15.55 16.31
CA PRO A 35 16.29 -16.44 15.76
C PRO A 35 17.42 -16.64 16.79
N ARG A 36 18.13 -17.76 16.67
CA ARG A 36 19.36 -17.99 17.46
C ARG A 36 20.49 -17.15 16.89
N ASP A 37 21.17 -16.39 17.75
CA ASP A 37 22.34 -15.56 17.43
C ASP A 37 22.14 -14.64 16.20
N PRO A 38 21.13 -13.74 16.20
CA PRO A 38 20.89 -12.85 15.08
C PRO A 38 22.06 -11.89 14.85
N VAL A 39 22.33 -11.61 13.57
CA VAL A 39 23.36 -10.65 13.14
C VAL A 39 22.94 -9.19 13.42
N GLY A 40 21.64 -8.93 13.61
CA GLY A 40 21.09 -7.59 13.83
C GLY A 40 19.83 -7.61 14.70
N GLU A 41 19.41 -6.44 15.14
CA GLU A 41 18.23 -6.26 15.99
C GLU A 41 16.98 -6.00 15.14
N LEU A 42 15.90 -6.73 15.40
CA LEU A 42 14.61 -6.47 14.77
C LEU A 42 14.02 -5.18 15.33
N LEU A 43 13.86 -4.17 14.48
CA LEU A 43 13.27 -2.87 14.84
C LEU A 43 11.75 -2.84 14.63
N VAL A 44 11.30 -3.49 13.56
CA VAL A 44 9.91 -3.55 13.11
C VAL A 44 9.63 -4.94 12.56
N GLY A 45 8.57 -5.58 13.05
CA GLY A 45 8.25 -6.97 12.76
C GLY A 45 6.75 -7.27 12.82
N LEU A 46 6.40 -8.48 13.25
CA LEU A 46 5.02 -8.98 13.22
C LEU A 46 4.12 -8.44 14.33
N ASP A 47 4.68 -7.81 15.36
CA ASP A 47 3.94 -7.49 16.59
C ASP A 47 2.82 -6.47 16.33
N ASP A 48 3.09 -5.42 15.56
CA ASP A 48 2.12 -4.39 15.17
C ASP A 48 1.77 -4.39 13.67
N GLY A 49 2.41 -5.29 12.90
CA GLY A 49 2.12 -5.51 11.48
C GLY A 49 2.34 -4.27 10.60
N ASP A 50 3.49 -3.63 10.75
CA ASP A 50 3.91 -2.48 9.95
C ASP A 50 4.13 -2.85 8.47
N ASP A 51 4.38 -1.84 7.63
CA ASP A 51 4.38 -1.99 6.17
C ASP A 51 5.55 -2.87 5.67
N ALA A 52 6.67 -2.91 6.40
CA ALA A 52 7.81 -3.77 6.08
C ALA A 52 8.55 -4.25 7.33
N ALA A 53 9.33 -5.32 7.20
CA ALA A 53 10.25 -5.74 8.25
C ALA A 53 11.51 -4.86 8.23
N ALA A 54 11.98 -4.42 9.40
CA ALA A 54 13.20 -3.64 9.54
C ALA A 54 14.16 -4.26 10.56
N VAL A 55 15.43 -4.42 10.17
CA VAL A 55 16.50 -4.96 11.03
C VAL A 55 17.65 -3.97 11.08
N ARG A 56 18.08 -3.55 12.27
CA ARG A 56 19.31 -2.77 12.46
C ARG A 56 20.52 -3.67 12.33
N ILE A 57 21.45 -3.28 11.46
CA ILE A 57 22.74 -3.94 11.28
C ILE A 57 23.83 -2.93 11.64
N ASP A 58 24.63 -3.26 12.67
CA ASP A 58 25.71 -2.38 13.15
C ASP A 58 27.07 -2.70 12.51
N VAL A 59 27.21 -3.91 11.94
CA VAL A 59 28.49 -4.41 11.44
C VAL A 59 28.96 -3.59 10.24
N GLY A 60 30.02 -2.80 10.45
CA GLY A 60 30.70 -2.05 9.38
C GLY A 60 30.05 -0.72 8.99
N PHE A 61 29.10 -0.22 9.79
CA PHE A 61 28.43 1.07 9.58
C PHE A 61 28.80 2.08 10.68
N SER A 62 28.35 3.35 10.56
CA SER A 62 28.55 4.39 11.59
C SER A 62 28.02 3.95 12.97
N ASP A 63 28.36 4.70 14.02
CA ASP A 63 27.96 4.39 15.42
C ASP A 63 26.46 4.08 15.64
N ASN A 64 25.58 4.53 14.75
CA ASN A 64 24.12 4.31 14.82
C ASN A 64 23.60 3.09 14.04
N GLY A 65 24.46 2.37 13.30
CA GLY A 65 24.06 1.26 12.43
C GLY A 65 23.27 1.70 11.18
N LEU A 66 22.71 0.72 10.46
CA LEU A 66 21.84 0.91 9.29
C LEU A 66 20.59 0.05 9.44
N ALA A 67 19.40 0.61 9.20
CA ALA A 67 18.18 -0.19 9.13
C ALA A 67 18.07 -0.80 7.73
N LEU A 68 18.10 -2.13 7.65
CA LEU A 68 17.76 -2.89 6.46
C LEU A 68 16.25 -3.11 6.44
N ILE A 69 15.58 -2.70 5.38
CA ILE A 69 14.14 -2.88 5.20
C ILE A 69 13.92 -3.98 4.17
N ALA A 70 13.02 -4.92 4.45
CA ALA A 70 12.64 -5.99 3.54
C ALA A 70 11.12 -6.07 3.42
N THR A 71 10.63 -5.99 2.18
CA THR A 71 9.21 -6.13 1.84
C THR A 71 9.02 -6.97 0.58
N THR A 72 7.80 -7.45 0.36
CA THR A 72 7.37 -8.06 -0.86
C THR A 72 5.89 -7.79 -1.11
N ASP A 73 5.53 -7.38 -2.32
CA ASP A 73 4.14 -7.33 -2.77
C ASP A 73 4.05 -7.75 -4.24
N PHE A 74 3.02 -8.53 -4.57
CA PHE A 74 2.73 -9.01 -5.92
C PHE A 74 1.26 -9.36 -6.03
N PHE A 75 0.67 -9.02 -7.17
CA PHE A 75 -0.78 -9.14 -7.37
C PHE A 75 -1.13 -9.34 -8.84
N THR A 76 -2.40 -9.60 -9.10
CA THR A 76 -2.97 -9.82 -10.44
C THR A 76 -3.24 -8.52 -11.21
N PRO A 77 -3.35 -8.54 -12.55
CA PRO A 77 -3.55 -7.33 -13.35
C PRO A 77 -4.69 -6.41 -12.88
N VAL A 78 -4.39 -5.12 -12.78
CA VAL A 78 -5.37 -4.04 -12.51
C VAL A 78 -5.74 -3.24 -13.76
N VAL A 79 -4.89 -3.32 -14.78
CA VAL A 79 -5.07 -2.69 -16.08
C VAL A 79 -4.77 -3.71 -17.17
N ASP A 80 -5.35 -3.49 -18.35
CA ASP A 80 -5.17 -4.39 -19.49
C ASP A 80 -3.81 -4.22 -20.21
N ASP A 81 -3.17 -3.05 -20.07
CA ASP A 81 -1.85 -2.80 -20.65
C ASP A 81 -0.73 -3.46 -19.82
N PRO A 82 0.09 -4.35 -20.40
CA PRO A 82 1.13 -5.07 -19.66
C PRO A 82 2.22 -4.15 -19.11
N TYR A 83 2.61 -3.12 -19.87
CA TYR A 83 3.68 -2.21 -19.46
C TYR A 83 3.23 -1.37 -18.25
N ASP A 84 2.05 -0.78 -18.31
CA ASP A 84 1.49 -0.03 -17.18
C ASP A 84 1.21 -0.93 -15.97
N TRP A 85 0.73 -2.17 -16.16
CA TRP A 85 0.61 -3.09 -15.02
C TRP A 85 1.97 -3.37 -14.36
N GLY A 86 3.01 -3.60 -15.16
CA GLY A 86 4.38 -3.74 -14.66
C GLY A 86 4.86 -2.54 -13.85
N ARG A 87 4.60 -1.32 -14.36
CA ARG A 87 4.91 -0.07 -13.65
C ARG A 87 4.15 0.04 -12.32
N ILE A 88 2.86 -0.26 -12.33
CA ILE A 88 1.99 -0.18 -11.15
C ILE A 88 2.46 -1.18 -10.08
N ALA A 89 2.72 -2.43 -10.47
CA ALA A 89 3.18 -3.47 -9.55
C ALA A 89 4.53 -3.13 -8.91
N ALA A 90 5.49 -2.64 -9.69
CA ALA A 90 6.77 -2.18 -9.15
C ALA A 90 6.62 -0.96 -8.23
N THR A 91 5.79 0.02 -8.61
CA THR A 91 5.54 1.22 -7.78
C THR A 91 4.93 0.82 -6.43
N ASN A 92 3.97 -0.09 -6.43
CA ASN A 92 3.34 -0.61 -5.22
C ASN A 92 4.35 -1.34 -4.33
N ALA A 93 5.14 -2.27 -4.88
CA ALA A 93 6.10 -3.04 -4.07
C ALA A 93 7.23 -2.17 -3.48
N LEU A 94 7.57 -1.04 -4.11
CA LEU A 94 8.50 -0.05 -3.56
C LEU A 94 7.87 0.82 -2.46
N SER A 95 6.53 0.88 -2.40
CA SER A 95 5.78 1.78 -1.52
C SER A 95 6.06 1.51 -0.04
N ASP A 96 6.09 0.25 0.40
CA ASP A 96 6.33 -0.07 1.82
C ASP A 96 7.70 0.41 2.29
N VAL A 97 8.73 0.38 1.42
CA VAL A 97 10.05 0.93 1.76
C VAL A 97 9.97 2.43 2.01
N TYR A 98 9.19 3.15 1.20
CA TYR A 98 8.95 4.59 1.39
C TYR A 98 8.07 4.87 2.61
N ALA A 99 7.08 4.03 2.88
CA ALA A 99 6.20 4.13 4.05
C ALA A 99 6.99 4.05 5.36
N MET A 100 8.09 3.28 5.38
CA MET A 100 9.04 3.22 6.50
C MET A 100 10.07 4.37 6.54
N GLY A 101 10.00 5.33 5.62
CA GLY A 101 10.99 6.41 5.47
C GLY A 101 12.31 5.98 4.82
N GLY A 102 12.33 4.80 4.20
CA GLY A 102 13.52 4.21 3.59
C GLY A 102 13.74 4.56 2.14
N ARG A 103 14.88 4.08 1.62
CA ARG A 103 15.28 4.18 0.22
C ARG A 103 15.50 2.78 -0.36
N PRO A 104 14.79 2.41 -1.44
CA PRO A 104 15.02 1.14 -2.12
C PRO A 104 16.46 1.04 -2.65
N VAL A 105 17.05 -0.15 -2.55
CA VAL A 105 18.42 -0.44 -3.03
C VAL A 105 18.40 -1.47 -4.14
N VAL A 106 17.73 -2.59 -3.89
CA VAL A 106 17.65 -3.70 -4.83
C VAL A 106 16.29 -4.37 -4.75
N ALA A 107 15.79 -4.80 -5.89
CA ALA A 107 14.57 -5.57 -6.04
C ALA A 107 14.81 -6.79 -6.92
N VAL A 108 14.00 -7.83 -6.73
CA VAL A 108 13.97 -9.03 -7.56
C VAL A 108 12.53 -9.32 -7.99
N ASN A 109 12.36 -9.78 -9.23
CA ASN A 109 11.04 -10.04 -9.80
C ASN A 109 10.39 -11.27 -9.17
N LEU A 110 9.07 -11.19 -8.93
CA LEU A 110 8.20 -12.32 -8.60
C LEU A 110 7.16 -12.43 -9.72
N LEU A 111 7.17 -13.54 -10.46
CA LEU A 111 6.30 -13.72 -11.63
C LEU A 111 5.57 -15.07 -11.57
N GLY A 112 4.24 -15.02 -11.54
CA GLY A 112 3.38 -16.14 -11.90
C GLY A 112 2.79 -15.89 -13.29
N TRP A 113 2.88 -16.84 -14.21
CA TRP A 113 2.40 -16.64 -15.57
C TRP A 113 1.71 -17.86 -16.18
N PRO A 114 0.52 -17.72 -16.79
CA PRO A 114 -0.17 -18.83 -17.44
C PRO A 114 0.39 -19.07 -18.84
N ARG A 115 1.50 -19.83 -18.91
CA ARG A 115 2.31 -19.98 -20.14
C ARG A 115 1.56 -20.56 -21.34
N GLU A 116 0.46 -21.29 -21.10
CA GLU A 116 -0.37 -21.90 -22.14
C GLU A 116 -1.51 -20.98 -22.61
N VAL A 117 -1.76 -19.88 -21.91
CA VAL A 117 -2.89 -18.97 -22.13
C VAL A 117 -2.42 -17.60 -22.63
N LEU A 118 -1.34 -17.07 -22.07
CA LEU A 118 -0.83 -15.74 -22.39
C LEU A 118 0.59 -15.79 -22.99
N PRO A 119 0.86 -15.06 -24.08
CA PRO A 119 2.16 -15.04 -24.73
C PRO A 119 3.25 -14.33 -23.89
N PHE A 120 4.49 -14.80 -23.98
CA PHE A 120 5.63 -14.27 -23.23
C PHE A 120 6.06 -12.85 -23.65
N GLU A 121 5.66 -12.40 -24.84
CA GLU A 121 5.87 -11.02 -25.27
C GLU A 121 5.20 -10.02 -24.32
N LEU A 122 4.07 -10.40 -23.70
CA LEU A 122 3.42 -9.57 -22.68
C LEU A 122 4.24 -9.55 -21.38
N VAL A 123 4.88 -10.67 -21.01
CA VAL A 123 5.80 -10.70 -19.87
C VAL A 123 6.95 -9.73 -20.07
N SER A 124 7.55 -9.69 -21.27
CA SER A 124 8.61 -8.75 -21.59
C SER A 124 8.19 -7.30 -21.34
N GLU A 125 6.96 -6.94 -21.71
CA GLU A 125 6.42 -5.60 -21.47
C GLU A 125 6.14 -5.31 -19.99
N VAL A 126 5.61 -6.29 -19.23
CA VAL A 126 5.45 -6.20 -17.77
C VAL A 126 6.80 -5.95 -17.09
N LEU A 127 7.81 -6.77 -17.43
CA LEU A 127 9.16 -6.64 -16.86
C LEU A 127 9.83 -5.33 -17.28
N ARG A 128 9.59 -4.85 -18.49
CA ARG A 128 10.06 -3.53 -18.97
C ARG A 128 9.46 -2.40 -18.13
N GLY A 129 8.16 -2.47 -17.83
CA GLY A 129 7.48 -1.51 -16.95
C GLY A 129 8.05 -1.47 -15.55
N GLY A 130 8.28 -2.66 -14.95
CA GLY A 130 8.91 -2.75 -13.64
C GLY A 130 10.34 -2.24 -13.62
N LEU A 131 11.13 -2.54 -14.66
CA LEU A 131 12.50 -2.07 -14.82
C LEU A 131 12.59 -0.54 -14.89
N ASP A 132 11.72 0.10 -15.68
CA ASP A 132 11.72 1.56 -15.83
C ASP A 132 11.39 2.27 -14.52
N VAL A 133 10.44 1.74 -13.73
CA VAL A 133 10.10 2.28 -12.40
C VAL A 133 11.24 2.09 -11.41
N CYS A 134 11.84 0.91 -11.35
CA CYS A 134 13.01 0.67 -10.50
C CYS A 134 14.17 1.61 -10.87
N GLY A 135 14.41 1.82 -12.17
CA GLY A 135 15.40 2.78 -12.66
C GLY A 135 15.12 4.21 -12.19
N ALA A 136 13.86 4.67 -12.29
CA ALA A 136 13.45 5.99 -11.79
C ALA A 136 13.57 6.12 -10.26
N ALA A 137 13.36 5.03 -9.52
CA ALA A 137 13.50 4.98 -8.07
C ALA A 137 14.97 4.90 -7.59
N GLY A 138 15.93 4.73 -8.51
CA GLY A 138 17.33 4.47 -8.16
C GLY A 138 17.54 3.09 -7.54
N CYS A 139 16.65 2.14 -7.82
CA CYS A 139 16.67 0.77 -7.31
C CYS A 139 17.17 -0.20 -8.39
N HIS A 140 18.11 -1.09 -8.04
CA HIS A 140 18.55 -2.13 -8.96
C HIS A 140 17.49 -3.23 -9.10
N LEU A 141 17.05 -3.54 -10.32
CA LEU A 141 16.24 -4.74 -10.58
C LEU A 141 17.16 -5.90 -11.02
N ALA A 142 17.43 -6.84 -10.12
CA ALA A 142 18.53 -7.80 -10.26
C ALA A 142 18.07 -9.26 -10.25
N GLY A 143 17.38 -9.68 -11.31
CA GLY A 143 16.89 -11.06 -11.46
C GLY A 143 15.51 -11.28 -10.85
N GLY A 144 15.24 -12.47 -10.34
CA GLY A 144 13.93 -12.86 -9.82
C GLY A 144 13.64 -14.34 -9.91
N HIS A 145 12.39 -14.69 -9.63
CA HIS A 145 11.86 -16.04 -9.76
C HIS A 145 10.53 -16.01 -10.54
N SER A 146 10.35 -17.02 -11.39
CA SER A 146 9.14 -17.20 -12.18
C SER A 146 8.58 -18.60 -12.03
N VAL A 147 7.26 -18.72 -11.95
CA VAL A 147 6.52 -19.98 -11.88
C VAL A 147 5.39 -20.02 -12.90
N ASP A 148 5.07 -21.21 -13.40
CA ASP A 148 3.84 -21.43 -14.17
C ASP A 148 2.65 -21.32 -13.20
N ASP A 149 1.68 -20.49 -13.54
CA ASP A 149 0.55 -20.17 -12.66
C ASP A 149 -0.72 -19.96 -13.50
N PRO A 150 -1.89 -20.51 -13.09
CA PRO A 150 -3.15 -20.28 -13.79
C PRO A 150 -3.56 -18.81 -13.96
N GLU A 151 -3.14 -17.92 -13.05
CA GLU A 151 -3.41 -16.48 -13.13
C GLU A 151 -2.11 -15.67 -13.20
N PRO A 152 -2.03 -14.67 -14.09
CA PRO A 152 -0.87 -13.79 -14.15
C PRO A 152 -0.75 -13.01 -12.84
N LYS A 153 0.43 -13.06 -12.22
CA LYS A 153 0.79 -12.31 -11.00
C LYS A 153 2.17 -11.73 -11.18
N TYR A 154 2.34 -10.46 -10.82
CA TYR A 154 3.63 -9.80 -10.89
C TYR A 154 3.81 -8.84 -9.73
N GLY A 155 5.06 -8.72 -9.29
CA GLY A 155 5.50 -7.79 -8.26
C GLY A 155 6.96 -8.01 -7.94
N LEU A 156 7.40 -7.45 -6.81
CA LEU A 156 8.80 -7.43 -6.43
C LEU A 156 8.97 -7.82 -4.97
N ALA A 157 10.08 -8.49 -4.67
CA ALA A 157 10.67 -8.44 -3.33
C ALA A 157 11.72 -7.33 -3.33
N VAL A 158 11.63 -6.42 -2.36
CA VAL A 158 12.42 -5.18 -2.32
C VAL A 158 13.20 -5.12 -1.02
N THR A 159 14.48 -4.79 -1.15
CA THR A 159 15.36 -4.44 -0.04
C THR A 159 15.66 -2.95 -0.09
N GLY A 160 15.38 -2.27 1.01
CA GLY A 160 15.68 -0.86 1.23
C GLY A 160 16.62 -0.63 2.41
N VAL A 161 17.02 0.61 2.59
CA VAL A 161 17.81 1.06 3.74
C VAL A 161 17.29 2.37 4.31
N ALA A 162 17.44 2.56 5.61
CA ALA A 162 17.04 3.78 6.32
C ALA A 162 17.96 4.09 7.51
N ASP A 163 17.86 5.30 8.03
CA ASP A 163 18.38 5.64 9.36
C ASP A 163 17.46 5.01 10.42
N PRO A 164 17.97 4.11 11.28
CA PRO A 164 17.14 3.42 12.28
C PRO A 164 16.45 4.36 13.28
N ASN A 165 16.96 5.59 13.47
CA ASN A 165 16.37 6.56 14.38
C ASN A 165 15.36 7.50 13.71
N ARG A 166 15.15 7.37 12.39
CA ARG A 166 14.24 8.22 11.60
C ARG A 166 13.26 7.38 10.77
N LEU A 167 13.02 6.14 11.20
CA LEU A 167 11.97 5.32 10.62
C LEU A 167 10.63 5.98 10.85
N LEU A 168 9.80 5.96 9.81
CA LEU A 168 8.38 6.25 9.94
C LEU A 168 7.71 4.94 10.40
N ARG A 169 7.00 4.98 11.52
CA ARG A 169 6.36 3.80 12.11
C ARG A 169 4.86 4.00 12.27
N ASN A 170 4.07 2.98 12.02
CA ASN A 170 2.61 3.07 12.19
C ASN A 170 2.14 3.12 13.66
N ASP A 171 3.03 2.84 14.62
CA ASP A 171 2.79 2.82 16.07
C ASP A 171 3.26 4.09 16.80
N ALA A 172 3.80 5.07 16.06
CA ALA A 172 4.38 6.29 16.61
C ALA A 172 3.44 7.52 16.57
N GLY A 173 2.15 7.31 16.31
CA GLY A 173 1.14 8.36 16.22
C GLY A 173 0.90 9.04 17.57
N LYS A 174 0.76 10.37 17.57
CA LYS A 174 0.55 11.18 18.78
C LYS A 174 -0.71 12.04 18.66
N PRO A 175 -1.48 12.23 19.75
CA PRO A 175 -2.58 13.19 19.76
C PRO A 175 -2.13 14.62 19.44
N GLY A 176 -3.00 15.39 18.79
CA GLY A 176 -2.78 16.78 18.38
C GLY A 176 -2.00 16.93 17.08
N VAL A 177 -1.82 15.86 16.31
CA VAL A 177 -1.05 15.85 15.06
C VAL A 177 -2.01 15.76 13.86
N PRO A 178 -1.88 16.61 12.83
CA PRO A 178 -2.70 16.54 11.63
C PRO A 178 -2.41 15.26 10.82
N LEU A 179 -3.36 14.83 9.98
CA LEU A 179 -3.22 13.70 9.07
C LEU A 179 -3.21 14.20 7.62
N SER A 180 -2.11 13.98 6.90
CA SER A 180 -2.00 14.29 5.47
C SER A 180 -2.09 13.04 4.61
N LEU A 181 -2.76 13.14 3.45
CA LEU A 181 -2.86 12.07 2.46
C LEU A 181 -2.22 12.50 1.14
N THR A 182 -1.26 11.73 0.63
CA THR A 182 -0.42 12.19 -0.50
C THR A 182 -0.91 11.82 -1.89
N LYS A 183 -1.92 10.96 -1.99
CA LYS A 183 -2.59 10.62 -3.25
C LYS A 183 -4.10 10.53 -3.06
N PRO A 184 -4.90 10.89 -4.08
CA PRO A 184 -6.34 10.72 -4.04
C PRO A 184 -6.77 9.25 -3.95
N LEU A 185 -7.94 9.01 -3.37
CA LEU A 185 -8.59 7.70 -3.33
C LEU A 185 -9.45 7.44 -4.59
N GLY A 186 -9.97 6.22 -4.69
CA GLY A 186 -10.95 5.81 -5.70
C GLY A 186 -10.40 4.90 -6.79
N VAL A 187 -9.15 4.43 -6.64
CA VAL A 187 -8.53 3.52 -7.60
C VAL A 187 -9.28 2.18 -7.68
N GLY A 188 -9.81 1.66 -6.57
CA GLY A 188 -10.48 0.36 -6.52
C GLY A 188 -11.80 0.33 -7.30
N VAL A 189 -12.63 1.36 -7.16
CA VAL A 189 -13.88 1.52 -7.92
C VAL A 189 -13.61 1.74 -9.41
N LEU A 190 -12.58 2.53 -9.76
CA LEU A 190 -12.18 2.75 -11.16
C LEU A 190 -11.60 1.49 -11.80
N ASN A 191 -10.77 0.73 -11.09
CA ASN A 191 -10.28 -0.57 -11.55
C ASN A 191 -11.44 -1.57 -11.73
N SER A 192 -12.44 -1.53 -10.85
CA SER A 192 -13.66 -2.34 -10.98
C SER A 192 -14.43 -1.98 -12.25
N ARG A 193 -14.60 -0.68 -12.54
CA ARG A 193 -15.23 -0.21 -13.79
C ARG A 193 -14.40 -0.60 -15.01
N HIS A 194 -13.08 -0.44 -14.98
CA HIS A 194 -12.17 -0.84 -16.06
C HIS A 194 -12.30 -2.34 -16.36
N LYS A 195 -12.24 -3.19 -15.34
CA LYS A 195 -12.40 -4.64 -15.52
C LYS A 195 -13.73 -4.99 -16.20
N ASN A 196 -14.83 -4.38 -15.78
CA ASN A 196 -16.15 -4.67 -16.33
C ASN A 196 -16.36 -4.11 -17.75
N THR A 197 -15.82 -2.94 -18.07
CA THR A 197 -16.19 -2.19 -19.28
C THR A 197 -15.09 -2.11 -20.33
N GLY A 198 -13.82 -2.22 -19.92
CA GLY A 198 -12.65 -1.94 -20.75
C GLY A 198 -12.29 -0.45 -20.83
N GLU A 199 -13.06 0.43 -20.19
CA GLU A 199 -12.77 1.86 -20.12
C GLU A 199 -11.47 2.12 -19.37
N THR A 200 -10.58 2.94 -19.93
CA THR A 200 -9.29 3.28 -19.31
C THR A 200 -9.39 4.59 -18.55
N PHE A 201 -8.67 4.67 -17.43
CA PHE A 201 -8.63 5.85 -16.56
C PHE A 201 -7.18 6.35 -16.45
N PRO A 202 -6.72 7.22 -17.36
CA PRO A 202 -5.33 7.68 -17.38
C PRO A 202 -4.87 8.33 -16.08
N GLU A 203 -5.76 9.06 -15.39
CA GLU A 203 -5.46 9.65 -14.08
C GLU A 203 -5.22 8.59 -13.02
N ALA A 204 -6.04 7.54 -12.96
CA ALA A 204 -5.81 6.43 -12.03
C ALA A 204 -4.48 5.71 -12.31
N ILE A 205 -4.11 5.52 -13.58
CA ILE A 205 -2.80 4.97 -13.96
C ILE A 205 -1.68 5.90 -13.51
N ALA A 206 -1.83 7.22 -13.69
CA ALA A 206 -0.84 8.20 -13.23
C ALA A 206 -0.67 8.17 -11.70
N VAL A 207 -1.76 8.11 -10.95
CA VAL A 207 -1.76 7.98 -9.48
C VAL A 207 -1.05 6.69 -9.05
N MET A 208 -1.41 5.55 -9.66
CA MET A 208 -0.83 4.24 -9.35
C MET A 208 0.64 4.08 -9.76
N THR A 209 1.13 4.87 -10.72
CA THR A 209 2.53 4.86 -11.19
C THR A 209 3.39 5.98 -10.61
N THR A 210 2.82 6.81 -9.73
CA THR A 210 3.58 7.84 -9.00
C THR A 210 4.26 7.22 -7.79
N LEU A 211 5.59 7.32 -7.69
CA LEU A 211 6.36 6.83 -6.54
C LEU A 211 6.07 7.68 -5.29
N ASN A 212 6.01 7.03 -4.11
CA ASN A 212 5.90 7.71 -2.81
C ASN A 212 7.23 8.32 -2.32
N ALA A 213 8.28 8.32 -3.16
CA ALA A 213 9.65 8.70 -2.80
C ALA A 213 9.77 10.14 -2.26
N ASP A 214 9.17 11.12 -2.93
CA ASP A 214 9.27 12.52 -2.52
C ASP A 214 8.48 12.79 -1.23
N ALA A 215 7.28 12.21 -1.11
CA ALA A 215 6.47 12.30 0.09
C ALA A 215 7.22 11.74 1.32
N ALA A 216 7.80 10.54 1.19
CA ALA A 216 8.58 9.91 2.25
C ALA A 216 9.81 10.75 2.64
N ARG A 217 10.57 11.22 1.64
CA ARG A 217 11.74 12.06 1.89
C ARG A 217 11.37 13.33 2.65
N VAL A 218 10.31 14.03 2.21
CA VAL A 218 9.85 15.26 2.87
C VAL A 218 9.37 14.97 4.29
N ALA A 219 8.59 13.91 4.51
CA ALA A 219 8.13 13.51 5.83
C ALA A 219 9.31 13.28 6.80
N VAL A 220 10.31 12.51 6.36
CA VAL A 220 11.53 12.26 7.12
C VAL A 220 12.31 13.55 7.38
N ASP A 221 12.46 14.42 6.37
CA ASP A 221 13.19 15.70 6.47
C ASP A 221 12.56 16.68 7.47
N VAL A 222 11.24 16.71 7.58
CA VAL A 222 10.53 17.57 8.56
C VAL A 222 10.35 16.90 9.94
N GLY A 223 10.83 15.66 10.11
CA GLY A 223 10.82 14.96 11.39
C GLY A 223 9.49 14.30 11.74
N VAL A 224 8.69 13.91 10.75
CA VAL A 224 7.56 12.99 10.97
C VAL A 224 8.08 11.67 11.53
N GLU A 225 7.36 11.11 12.50
CA GLU A 225 7.67 9.82 13.11
C GLU A 225 6.67 8.73 12.71
N CYS A 226 5.47 9.11 12.25
CA CYS A 226 4.39 8.17 11.98
C CYS A 226 3.79 8.34 10.59
N ALA A 227 3.79 7.24 9.84
CA ALA A 227 3.15 7.14 8.54
C ALA A 227 2.79 5.68 8.26
N THR A 228 1.98 5.47 7.23
CA THR A 228 1.76 4.19 6.55
C THR A 228 1.40 4.50 5.10
N ASP A 229 1.35 3.51 4.22
CA ASP A 229 0.72 3.68 2.91
C ASP A 229 -0.72 3.19 2.88
N ILE A 230 -1.53 3.72 1.95
CA ILE A 230 -2.92 3.31 1.77
C ILE A 230 -3.01 2.37 0.59
N THR A 231 -3.19 1.08 0.85
CA THR A 231 -3.31 0.05 -0.20
C THR A 231 -4.59 -0.77 -0.05
N GLY A 232 -4.48 -2.11 0.01
CA GLY A 232 -5.57 -3.05 -0.18
C GLY A 232 -6.68 -2.96 0.86
N PHE A 233 -6.41 -2.45 2.05
CA PHE A 233 -7.40 -2.30 3.13
C PHE A 233 -8.18 -0.98 3.08
N GLY A 234 -7.86 -0.10 2.13
CA GLY A 234 -8.46 1.23 2.03
C GLY A 234 -8.08 2.15 3.17
N LEU A 235 -8.52 3.41 3.10
CA LEU A 235 -8.15 4.43 4.07
C LEU A 235 -8.55 4.03 5.50
N LEU A 236 -9.80 3.57 5.68
CA LEU A 236 -10.29 3.16 7.01
C LEU A 236 -9.50 1.99 7.58
N GLY A 237 -9.15 0.99 6.77
CA GLY A 237 -8.44 -0.17 7.27
C GLY A 237 -7.01 0.13 7.73
N HIS A 238 -6.26 0.91 6.95
CA HIS A 238 -4.91 1.32 7.32
C HIS A 238 -4.91 2.31 8.51
N LEU A 239 -5.86 3.26 8.55
CA LEU A 239 -6.05 4.13 9.71
C LEU A 239 -6.36 3.35 10.99
N HIS A 240 -7.17 2.29 10.89
CA HIS A 240 -7.55 1.48 12.05
C HIS A 240 -6.32 0.81 12.66
N LYS A 241 -5.45 0.23 11.82
CA LYS A 241 -4.19 -0.38 12.24
C LYS A 241 -3.28 0.66 12.92
N LEU A 242 -3.04 1.80 12.26
CA LEU A 242 -2.22 2.89 12.79
C LEU A 242 -2.76 3.39 14.14
N ALA A 243 -4.05 3.72 14.22
CA ALA A 243 -4.67 4.25 15.43
C ALA A 243 -4.69 3.22 16.58
N ARG A 244 -4.86 1.94 16.27
CA ARG A 244 -4.78 0.83 17.24
C ARG A 244 -3.36 0.66 17.78
N ALA A 245 -2.35 0.59 16.92
CA ALA A 245 -0.95 0.43 17.31
C ALA A 245 -0.43 1.63 18.10
N SER A 246 -0.79 2.84 17.67
CA SER A 246 -0.41 4.11 18.31
C SER A 246 -1.22 4.43 19.58
N GLY A 247 -2.28 3.69 19.89
CA GLY A 247 -3.13 3.97 21.05
C GLY A 247 -3.86 5.32 20.97
N VAL A 248 -4.32 5.72 19.79
CA VAL A 248 -5.00 6.99 19.51
C VAL A 248 -6.35 6.78 18.81
N THR A 249 -7.05 7.87 18.53
CA THR A 249 -8.20 7.90 17.62
C THR A 249 -7.88 8.83 16.45
N ALA A 250 -8.18 8.42 15.22
CA ALA A 250 -8.12 9.28 14.06
C ALA A 250 -9.47 9.94 13.81
N VAL A 251 -9.51 11.26 13.67
CA VAL A 251 -10.69 12.02 13.24
C VAL A 251 -10.48 12.42 11.79
N ILE A 252 -11.37 12.01 10.90
CA ILE A 252 -11.29 12.28 9.46
C ILE A 252 -12.43 13.21 9.05
N ASP A 253 -12.09 14.28 8.33
CA ASP A 253 -13.04 15.10 7.60
C ASP A 253 -13.22 14.51 6.21
N SER A 254 -14.37 13.86 5.98
CA SER A 254 -14.66 13.19 4.70
C SER A 254 -14.66 14.16 3.52
N ALA A 255 -15.05 15.42 3.73
CA ALA A 255 -15.07 16.43 2.68
C ALA A 255 -13.67 16.90 2.26
N ALA A 256 -12.67 16.71 3.13
CA ALA A 256 -11.27 17.00 2.84
C ALA A 256 -10.55 15.85 2.11
N VAL A 257 -11.14 14.64 2.07
CA VAL A 257 -10.51 13.48 1.42
C VAL A 257 -10.53 13.65 -0.11
N PRO A 258 -9.37 13.67 -0.78
CA PRO A 258 -9.30 13.80 -2.22
C PRO A 258 -9.67 12.49 -2.93
N TYR A 259 -10.43 12.59 -4.02
CA TYR A 259 -10.83 11.47 -4.88
C TYR A 259 -10.43 11.74 -6.33
N ILE A 260 -10.08 10.67 -7.05
CA ILE A 260 -9.84 10.72 -8.50
C ILE A 260 -11.16 11.03 -9.20
N ASP A 261 -11.09 11.84 -10.27
CA ASP A 261 -12.26 12.15 -11.09
C ASP A 261 -12.93 10.86 -11.60
N GLY A 262 -14.27 10.81 -11.48
CA GLY A 262 -15.07 9.65 -11.87
C GLY A 262 -15.18 8.53 -10.82
N ALA A 263 -14.44 8.58 -9.70
CA ALA A 263 -14.56 7.56 -8.65
C ALA A 263 -15.96 7.49 -8.04
N ARG A 264 -16.53 8.65 -7.68
CA ARG A 264 -17.90 8.76 -7.16
C ARG A 264 -18.95 8.28 -8.17
N GLU A 265 -18.76 8.60 -9.44
CA GLU A 265 -19.65 8.14 -10.52
C GLU A 265 -19.58 6.62 -10.70
N ALA A 266 -18.37 6.05 -10.70
CA ALA A 266 -18.18 4.61 -10.81
C ALA A 266 -18.87 3.86 -9.66
N LEU A 267 -18.74 4.37 -8.44
CA LEU A 267 -19.43 3.81 -7.28
C LEU A 267 -20.96 3.91 -7.41
N ALA A 268 -21.49 5.08 -7.80
CA ALA A 268 -22.92 5.26 -8.02
C ALA A 268 -23.51 4.34 -9.11
N GLN A 269 -22.67 3.91 -10.07
CA GLN A 269 -23.01 2.92 -11.09
C GLN A 269 -22.86 1.46 -10.61
N GLY A 270 -22.46 1.25 -9.35
CA GLY A 270 -22.34 -0.06 -8.71
C GLY A 270 -20.99 -0.75 -8.89
N PHE A 271 -19.96 -0.05 -9.42
CA PHE A 271 -18.62 -0.63 -9.58
C PHE A 271 -17.85 -0.65 -8.26
N VAL A 272 -18.21 -1.59 -7.38
CA VAL A 272 -17.57 -1.78 -6.07
C VAL A 272 -17.00 -3.20 -5.98
N SER A 273 -15.72 -3.30 -5.65
CA SER A 273 -15.05 -4.60 -5.52
C SER A 273 -15.53 -5.37 -4.28
N GLY A 274 -15.45 -6.71 -4.33
CA GLY A 274 -15.69 -7.52 -3.13
C GLY A 274 -14.69 -7.24 -2.00
N GLY A 275 -13.47 -6.81 -2.34
CA GLY A 275 -12.45 -6.41 -1.36
C GLY A 275 -12.89 -5.17 -0.57
N THR A 276 -13.37 -4.14 -1.26
CA THR A 276 -13.90 -2.91 -0.65
C THR A 276 -15.01 -3.20 0.37
N ARG A 277 -15.95 -4.09 0.03
CA ARG A 277 -17.02 -4.48 0.97
C ARG A 277 -16.48 -5.19 2.19
N ARG A 278 -15.56 -6.14 2.01
CA ARG A 278 -14.90 -6.85 3.12
C ARG A 278 -14.08 -5.93 4.02
N ASN A 279 -13.41 -4.92 3.44
CA ASN A 279 -12.69 -3.91 4.21
C ASN A 279 -13.63 -3.13 5.13
N LEU A 280 -14.77 -2.68 4.59
CA LEU A 280 -15.78 -1.95 5.36
C LEU A 280 -16.38 -2.85 6.46
N GLU A 281 -16.74 -4.08 6.13
CA GLU A 281 -17.27 -5.06 7.09
C GLU A 281 -16.29 -5.32 8.25
N TRP A 282 -15.00 -5.45 7.94
CA TRP A 282 -13.95 -5.69 8.95
C TRP A 282 -13.76 -4.49 9.89
N VAL A 283 -13.77 -3.27 9.35
CA VAL A 283 -13.45 -2.06 10.13
C VAL A 283 -14.68 -1.47 10.84
N ALA A 284 -15.90 -1.74 10.36
CA ALA A 284 -17.14 -1.16 10.87
C ALA A 284 -17.33 -1.21 12.40
N PRO A 285 -16.93 -2.28 13.13
CA PRO A 285 -17.04 -2.30 14.60
C PRO A 285 -16.13 -1.29 15.33
N HIS A 286 -15.21 -0.63 14.61
CA HIS A 286 -14.16 0.21 15.18
C HIS A 286 -14.19 1.66 14.68
N VAL A 287 -15.18 2.02 13.85
CA VAL A 287 -15.31 3.34 13.22
C VAL A 287 -16.69 3.92 13.51
N ASP A 288 -16.73 5.20 13.87
CA ASP A 288 -17.97 5.98 13.85
C ASP A 288 -18.16 6.59 12.45
N LEU A 289 -19.13 6.04 11.71
CA LEU A 289 -19.54 6.47 10.36
C LEU A 289 -20.86 7.24 10.37
N THR A 290 -21.38 7.63 11.54
CA THR A 290 -22.73 8.23 11.65
C THR A 290 -22.90 9.56 10.92
N ALA A 291 -21.80 10.24 10.57
CA ALA A 291 -21.79 11.51 9.84
C ALA A 291 -21.86 11.36 8.31
N VAL A 292 -21.66 10.15 7.78
CA VAL A 292 -21.57 9.91 6.32
C VAL A 292 -22.55 8.83 5.87
N ASP A 293 -22.86 8.80 4.57
CA ASP A 293 -23.71 7.78 3.98
C ASP A 293 -22.94 6.49 3.64
N GLU A 294 -23.66 5.48 3.14
CA GLU A 294 -23.08 4.18 2.78
C GLU A 294 -22.09 4.31 1.60
N ASP A 295 -22.36 5.21 0.65
CA ASP A 295 -21.53 5.41 -0.53
C ASP A 295 -20.17 5.99 -0.13
N GLU A 296 -20.16 7.00 0.75
CA GLU A 296 -18.93 7.56 1.30
C GLU A 296 -18.19 6.55 2.19
N SER A 297 -18.92 5.77 2.98
CA SER A 297 -18.33 4.68 3.79
C SER A 297 -17.60 3.66 2.91
N LEU A 298 -18.19 3.29 1.77
CA LEU A 298 -17.56 2.40 0.78
C LEU A 298 -16.36 3.04 0.09
N LEU A 299 -16.42 4.34 -0.24
CA LEU A 299 -15.30 5.07 -0.83
C LEU A 299 -14.10 5.16 0.12
N LEU A 300 -14.33 5.42 1.40
CA LEU A 300 -13.26 5.46 2.42
C LEU A 300 -12.68 4.05 2.68
N ALA A 301 -13.45 2.99 2.47
CA ALA A 301 -13.00 1.60 2.55
C ALA A 301 -12.46 1.04 1.22
N ASP A 302 -12.44 1.83 0.15
CA ASP A 302 -12.09 1.35 -1.19
C ASP A 302 -10.65 0.82 -1.25
N ALA A 303 -10.48 -0.38 -1.80
CA ALA A 303 -9.18 -1.03 -1.90
C ALA A 303 -8.29 -0.29 -2.91
N GLN A 304 -7.29 0.43 -2.41
CA GLN A 304 -6.36 1.17 -3.25
C GLN A 304 -5.24 0.24 -3.73
N THR A 305 -4.89 0.33 -5.01
CA THR A 305 -3.64 -0.25 -5.53
C THR A 305 -2.63 0.89 -5.63
N SER A 306 -1.42 0.72 -5.10
CA SER A 306 -0.35 1.73 -5.18
C SER A 306 -0.81 3.14 -4.75
N GLY A 307 -1.50 3.22 -3.61
CA GLY A 307 -2.00 4.49 -3.08
C GLY A 307 -0.90 5.39 -2.53
N GLY A 308 -1.32 6.45 -1.86
CA GLY A 308 -0.41 7.44 -1.26
C GLY A 308 0.05 7.02 0.12
N LEU A 309 0.93 7.84 0.69
CA LEU A 309 1.23 7.79 2.11
C LEU A 309 0.11 8.52 2.88
N LEU A 310 -0.24 7.96 4.02
CA LEU A 310 -0.94 8.63 5.10
C LEU A 310 0.10 8.98 6.16
N ILE A 311 0.24 10.28 6.43
CA ILE A 311 1.29 10.82 7.29
C ILE A 311 0.64 11.52 8.49
N ALA A 312 1.05 11.13 9.70
CA ALA A 312 0.73 11.88 10.92
C ALA A 312 1.67 13.08 11.03
N GLY A 313 1.33 14.12 10.28
CA GLY A 313 2.03 15.39 10.18
C GLY A 313 1.56 16.14 8.93
N GLU A 314 1.78 17.45 8.91
CA GLU A 314 1.53 18.25 7.70
C GLU A 314 2.77 18.25 6.83
N ILE A 315 2.62 17.90 5.55
CA ILE A 315 3.69 18.01 4.56
C ILE A 315 3.25 18.87 3.36
N PRO A 316 4.17 19.67 2.76
CA PRO A 316 3.86 20.48 1.60
C PRO A 316 3.24 19.68 0.43
N GLY A 317 2.12 20.17 -0.10
CA GLY A 317 1.47 19.60 -1.28
C GLY A 317 0.53 18.43 -1.02
N ALA A 318 0.39 17.96 0.23
CA ALA A 318 -0.61 16.96 0.61
C ALA A 318 -1.77 17.61 1.39
N PRO A 319 -3.04 17.38 1.02
CA PRO A 319 -4.17 17.86 1.82
C PRO A 319 -4.14 17.23 3.22
N VAL A 320 -4.46 18.05 4.22
CA VAL A 320 -4.77 17.57 5.57
C VAL A 320 -6.21 17.10 5.57
N ILE A 321 -6.42 15.82 5.86
CA ILE A 321 -7.73 15.15 5.83
C ILE A 321 -8.31 14.90 7.22
N GLY A 322 -7.60 15.29 8.28
CA GLY A 322 -7.98 14.98 9.64
C GLY A 322 -6.89 15.22 10.66
N GLU A 323 -7.03 14.61 11.82
CA GLU A 323 -6.08 14.69 12.94
C GLU A 323 -6.11 13.43 13.81
N LEU A 324 -5.03 13.22 14.56
CA LEU A 324 -4.98 12.25 15.65
C LEU A 324 -5.37 12.93 16.96
N VAL A 325 -6.23 12.28 17.74
CA VAL A 325 -6.71 12.77 19.05
C VAL A 325 -6.49 11.71 20.14
N PRO A 326 -6.59 12.06 21.44
CA PRO A 326 -6.49 11.08 22.50
C PRO A 326 -7.50 9.95 22.31
N ARG A 327 -7.12 8.73 22.71
CA ARG A 327 -7.93 7.54 22.47
C ARG A 327 -9.36 7.67 22.99
N GLY A 328 -10.31 7.56 22.08
CA GLY A 328 -11.74 7.44 22.35
C GLY A 328 -12.25 6.00 22.25
N GLU A 329 -13.57 5.88 22.17
CA GLU A 329 -14.27 4.60 22.00
C GLU A 329 -13.91 3.94 20.66
N HIS A 330 -14.04 4.70 19.56
CA HIS A 330 -13.70 4.25 18.23
C HIS A 330 -12.23 4.54 17.88
N THR A 331 -11.64 3.69 17.05
CA THR A 331 -10.30 3.94 16.48
C THR A 331 -10.33 5.06 15.45
N ILE A 332 -11.47 5.24 14.79
CA ILE A 332 -11.68 6.26 13.77
C ILE A 332 -13.05 6.90 14.00
N VAL A 333 -13.13 8.22 13.82
CA VAL A 333 -14.38 8.98 13.77
C VAL A 333 -14.40 9.78 12.48
N VAL A 334 -15.41 9.57 11.63
CA VAL A 334 -15.59 10.33 10.39
C VAL A 334 -16.56 11.47 10.65
N ARG A 335 -16.24 12.66 10.14
CA ARG A 335 -17.04 13.89 10.22
C ARG A 335 -17.33 14.44 8.84
#